data_AF-A0A662UTC7-F1
#
_entry.id   AF-A0A662UTC7-F1
#
_cell.length_a   1.000
_cell.length_b   1.000
_cell.length_c   1.000
_cell.angle_alpha   90.00
_cell.angle_beta   90.00
_cell.angle_gamma   90.00
#
_symmetry.space_group_name_H-M   'P 1'
#
loop_
_entity.id
_entity.type
_entity.pdbx_description
1 polymer ?
#
loop_
_entity_poly.entity_id
_entity_poly.type
_entity_poly.pdbx_seq_one_letter_code
_entity_poly.pdbx_strand_id
1 'polypeptide(L)' 'ALLKTIAGQKGITWSQLYRAVGSRIGYIPKPTFNRLLKQLVDNGFIEKRNEKYWVADPILEKALKYRIMGYRQ' A
#
# COMPACT_ATOMS: atom_id res chain seq x y z
N ALA A 1 3.93 5.76 3.24
CA ALA A 1 4.67 4.81 2.38
C ALA A 1 3.78 3.68 1.87
N LEU A 2 3.07 2.95 2.74
CA LEU A 2 2.17 1.82 2.43
C LEU A 2 1.16 2.09 1.30
N LEU A 3 0.21 3.00 1.49
CA LEU A 3 -0.84 3.30 0.49
C LEU A 3 -0.29 3.71 -0.87
N LYS A 4 0.78 4.52 -0.89
CA LYS A 4 1.45 4.93 -2.14
C LYS A 4 2.06 3.74 -2.88
N THR A 5 2.63 2.77 -2.16
CA THR A 5 3.18 1.55 -2.77
C THR A 5 2.08 0.66 -3.33
N ILE A 6 0.94 0.53 -2.64
CA ILE A 6 -0.22 -0.23 -3.11
C ILE A 6 -0.83 0.42 -4.35
N ALA A 7 -1.07 1.74 -4.33
CA ALA A 7 -1.63 2.48 -5.47
C ALA A 7 -0.75 2.44 -6.74
N GLY A 8 0.56 2.21 -6.58
CA GLY A 8 1.48 2.11 -7.71
C GLY A 8 1.45 0.78 -8.46
N GLN A 9 0.72 -0.23 -7.95
CA GLN A 9 0.68 -1.58 -8.53
C GLN A 9 -0.76 -2.05 -8.69
N LYS A 10 -1.04 -2.83 -9.75
CA LYS A 10 -2.36 -3.48 -9.93
C LYS A 10 -2.49 -4.73 -9.06
N GLY A 11 -2.48 -4.53 -7.75
CA GLY A 11 -2.51 -5.60 -6.75
C GLY A 11 -1.11 -6.05 -6.36
N ILE A 12 -0.82 -5.96 -5.06
CA ILE A 12 0.50 -6.29 -4.51
C ILE A 12 0.39 -7.37 -3.44
N THR A 13 1.27 -8.37 -3.45
CA THR A 13 1.30 -9.39 -2.40
C THR A 13 1.91 -8.85 -1.11
N TRP A 14 1.66 -9.52 0.02
CA TRP A 14 2.22 -9.13 1.31
C TRP A 14 3.75 -9.01 1.28
N SER A 15 4.45 -10.01 0.71
CA SER A 15 5.92 -10.05 0.66
C SER A 15 6.50 -8.93 -0.20
N GLN A 16 5.87 -8.64 -1.35
CA GLN A 16 6.26 -7.52 -2.22
C GLN A 16 6.06 -6.18 -1.50
N LEU A 17 4.93 -6.00 -0.83
CA LEU A 17 4.62 -4.78 -0.10
C LEU A 17 5.57 -4.58 1.09
N TYR A 18 5.83 -5.62 1.88
CA TYR A 18 6.75 -5.57 3.01
C TYR A 18 8.17 -5.22 2.56
N ARG A 19 8.67 -5.85 1.48
CA ARG A 19 9.99 -5.54 0.91
C ARG A 19 10.07 -4.11 0.38
N ALA A 20 9.08 -3.66 -0.39
CA ALA A 20 9.06 -2.33 -0.97
C ALA A 20 8.94 -1.21 0.07
N VAL A 21 8.16 -1.44 1.13
CA VAL A 21 8.04 -0.49 2.25
C VAL A 21 9.32 -0.51 3.09
N GLY A 22 9.87 -1.69 3.38
CA GLY A 22 11.12 -1.83 4.13
C GLY A 22 12.31 -1.15 3.45
N SER A 23 12.39 -1.22 2.12
CA SER A 23 13.40 -0.50 1.34
C SER A 23 13.30 1.03 1.43
N ARG A 24 12.14 1.57 1.79
CA ARG A 24 11.89 3.03 1.85
C ARG A 24 12.03 3.60 3.25
N ILE A 25 11.62 2.86 4.27
CA ILE A 25 11.56 3.37 5.65
C ILE A 25 12.39 2.54 6.66
N GLY A 26 13.13 1.54 6.19
CA GLY A 26 13.93 0.66 7.03
C GLY A 26 13.14 -0.52 7.61
N TYR A 27 13.70 -1.15 8.64
CA TYR A 27 13.12 -2.34 9.26
C TYR A 27 11.80 -2.03 9.97
N ILE A 28 10.79 -2.90 9.78
CA ILE A 28 9.51 -2.83 10.46
C ILE A 28 9.21 -4.22 11.01
N PRO A 29 8.93 -4.38 12.32
CA PRO A 29 8.50 -5.66 12.84
C PRO A 29 7.26 -6.19 12.12
N LYS A 30 7.28 -7.47 11.71
CA LYS A 30 6.15 -8.13 11.04
C LYS A 30 4.81 -7.94 11.77
N PRO A 31 4.72 -8.04 13.11
CA PRO A 31 3.47 -7.82 13.83
C PRO A 31 2.92 -6.40 13.64
N THR A 32 3.79 -5.40 13.72
CA THR A 32 3.43 -3.99 13.49
C THR A 32 2.94 -3.76 12.07
N PHE A 33 3.64 -4.32 11.09
CA PHE A 33 3.25 -4.23 9.69
C PHE A 33 1.87 -4.87 9.43
N ASN A 34 1.63 -6.06 10.00
CA ASN A 34 0.35 -6.74 9.91
C ASN A 34 -0.78 -5.96 10.58
N ARG A 35 -0.52 -5.35 11.75
CA ARG A 35 -1.49 -4.51 12.44
C ARG A 35 -1.88 -3.30 11.58
N LEU A 36 -0.90 -2.62 10.99
CA LEU A 36 -1.14 -1.47 10.11
C LEU A 36 -1.94 -1.86 8.86
N LEU A 37 -1.60 -2.99 8.24
CA LEU A 37 -2.38 -3.51 7.10
C LEU A 37 -3.81 -3.83 7.48
N LYS A 38 -4.02 -4.49 8.62
CA LYS A 38 -5.35 -4.79 9.13
C LYS A 38 -6.15 -3.52 9.35
N GLN A 39 -5.57 -2.51 9.99
CA GLN A 39 -6.23 -1.20 10.18
C GLN A 39 -6.61 -0.55 8.84
N LEU A 40 -5.78 -0.63 7.81
CA LEU A 40 -6.12 -0.08 6.50
C LEU A 40 -7.27 -0.84 5.82
N VAL A 41 -7.37 -2.15 6.03
CA VAL A 41 -8.48 -2.98 5.55
C VAL A 41 -9.77 -2.64 6.31
N ASP A 42 -9.70 -2.66 7.65
CA ASP A 42 -10.85 -2.44 8.52
C ASP A 42 -11.48 -1.04 8.32
N ASN A 43 -10.66 -0.04 8.00
CA ASN A 43 -11.13 1.31 7.68
C ASN A 43 -11.50 1.52 6.20
N GLY A 44 -11.46 0.48 5.37
CA GLY A 44 -11.87 0.56 3.96
C GLY A 44 -10.91 1.34 3.04
N PHE A 45 -9.68 1.62 3.45
CA PHE A 45 -8.69 2.27 2.57
C PHE A 45 -8.11 1.30 1.54
N ILE A 46 -7.95 0.04 1.96
CA ILE A 46 -7.45 -1.03 1.10
C ILE A 46 -8.34 -2.26 1.23
N GLU A 47 -8.24 -3.11 0.24
CA GLU A 47 -9.01 -4.34 0.15
C GLU A 47 -8.06 -5.50 -0.17
N LYS A 48 -8.32 -6.65 0.45
CA LYS A 48 -7.57 -7.89 0.22
C LYS A 48 -8.41 -8.85 -0.60
N ARG A 49 -7.94 -9.26 -1.76
CA ARG A 49 -8.57 -10.23 -2.68
C ARG A 49 -7.48 -11.18 -3.20
N ASN A 50 -7.70 -12.50 -3.25
CA ASN A 50 -6.71 -13.46 -3.78
C ASN A 50 -5.25 -13.19 -3.30
N GLU A 51 -5.08 -12.99 -1.98
CA GLU A 51 -3.79 -12.75 -1.31
C GLU A 51 -3.02 -11.47 -1.71
N LYS A 52 -3.65 -10.59 -2.48
CA LYS A 52 -3.09 -9.30 -2.89
C LYS A 52 -3.88 -8.15 -2.25
N TYR A 53 -3.29 -6.97 -2.25
CA TYR A 53 -3.88 -5.73 -1.72
C TYR A 53 -4.07 -4.69 -2.83
N TRP A 54 -5.22 -4.01 -2.81
CA TRP A 54 -5.56 -2.88 -3.69
C TRP A 54 -6.08 -1.70 -2.87
N VAL A 55 -6.01 -0.50 -3.42
CA VAL A 55 -6.74 0.65 -2.87
C VAL A 55 -8.23 0.45 -3.18
N ALA A 56 -9.08 0.53 -2.17
CA ALA A 56 -10.51 0.25 -2.33
C ALA A 56 -11.24 1.36 -3.10
N ASP A 57 -10.88 2.61 -2.84
CA ASP A 57 -11.50 3.76 -3.48
C ASP A 57 -10.72 4.20 -4.75
N PRO A 58 -11.38 4.26 -5.93
CA PRO A 58 -10.73 4.60 -7.20
C PRO A 58 -10.32 6.08 -7.28
N ILE A 59 -10.99 6.99 -6.57
CA ILE A 59 -10.63 8.41 -6.53
C ILE A 59 -9.35 8.57 -5.71
N LEU A 60 -9.25 7.91 -4.55
CA LEU A 60 -8.07 7.85 -3.71
C LEU A 60 -6.89 7.21 -4.47
N GLU A 61 -7.13 6.11 -5.18
CA GLU A 61 -6.11 5.48 -6.00
C GLU A 61 -5.55 6.46 -7.05
N LYS A 62 -6.44 7.16 -7.75
CA LYS A 62 -6.08 8.15 -8.76
C LYS A 62 -5.33 9.34 -8.14
N ALA A 63 -5.80 9.87 -7.02
CA ALA A 63 -5.14 10.97 -6.30
C ALA A 63 -3.72 10.57 -5.83
N LEU A 64 -3.56 9.35 -5.31
CA LEU A 64 -2.25 8.82 -4.92
C LEU A 64 -1.33 8.66 -6.13
N LYS A 65 -1.82 8.16 -7.27
CA LYS A 65 -1.05 8.04 -8.52
C LYS A 65 -0.58 9.41 -9.04
N TYR A 66 -1.45 10.42 -9.09
CA TYR A 66 -1.04 11.77 -9.49
C TYR A 66 0.02 12.35 -8.58
N ARG A 67 -0.13 12.17 -7.26
CA ARG A 67 0.87 12.64 -6.30
C ARG A 67 2.20 11.90 -6.41
N ILE A 68 2.22 10.66 -6.90
CA ILE A 68 3.46 9.93 -7.19
C ILE A 68 4.10 10.45 -8.50
N MET A 69 3.29 10.75 -9.52
CA MET A 69 3.75 11.22 -10.83
C MET A 69 4.24 12.69 -10.81
N GLY A 70 3.66 13.54 -9.96
CA GLY A 70 4.04 14.95 -9.85
C GLY A 70 5.42 15.22 -9.25
N TYR A 71 6.09 14.20 -8.69
CA TYR A 71 7.47 14.29 -8.15
C TYR A 71 8.56 13.92 -9.18
N ARG A 72 8.22 13.85 -10.47
CA ARG A 72 9.14 13.51 -11.56
C ARG A 72 9.48 14.71 -12.46
N GLN A 73 9.52 15.91 -11.88
CA GLN A 73 10.09 17.11 -12.50
C GLN A 73 11.35 17.52 -11.74
#